data_AF-A0A535UWW2-F1
#
_entry.id   AF-A0A535UWW2-F1
#
_cell.length_a   1.000
_cell.length_b   1.000
_cell.length_c   1.000
_cell.angle_alpha   90.00
_cell.angle_beta   90.00
_cell.angle_gamma   90.00
#
_symmetry.space_group_name_H-M   'P 1'
#
loop_
_entity.id
_entity.type
_entity.pdbx_description
1 polymer ?
#
loop_
_entity_poly.entity_id
_entity_poly.type
_entity_poly.pdbx_seq_one_letter_code
_entity_poly.pdbx_strand_id
1 'polypeptide(L)'
;MRRLAVFLSAGLLGVVALLGGLALDSYLHARDPTLAHREGIFTLGNPGHVLLGIGIGLVVVGVVGAAYTSLPYGIWVRRGLLAGALALIVVSGDIAGWAASVERSASTSASNATAAHNHDTSTTAGATRPPTAAELQAATKLYVDTKAAVARYAGLEAALAAGYVPMEPPNIEIVHYVNPSYMVAADVLDPHHVQSLIYYNGKHGRTLIGAMYIMPSRGMDGPQIGGPLTVWHQHSNICFDNTTGIAVAFVHSGEDFDTKAGSCPRGSTNKTTPQMLHVWLIDNPDGPFASTMDPDVLGTASAVS
;
A
#
# COMPACT_ATOMS: atom_id res chain seq x y z
N MET A 1 13.37 -47.27 3.23
CA MET A 1 12.00 -47.40 3.78
C MET A 1 11.83 -46.73 5.15
N ARG A 2 12.58 -47.10 6.19
CA ARG A 2 12.41 -46.53 7.55
C ARG A 2 12.54 -45.00 7.65
N ARG A 3 13.48 -44.38 6.93
CA ARG A 3 13.66 -42.90 6.90
C ARG A 3 12.55 -42.17 6.14
N LEU A 4 12.08 -42.75 5.04
CA LEU A 4 10.96 -42.21 4.26
C LEU A 4 9.67 -42.21 5.09
N ALA A 5 9.41 -43.30 5.82
CA ALA A 5 8.26 -43.37 6.72
C ALA A 5 8.29 -42.28 7.80
N VAL A 6 9.46 -41.99 8.39
CA VAL A 6 9.61 -40.90 9.38
C VAL A 6 9.25 -39.53 8.79
N PHE A 7 9.71 -39.23 7.57
CA PHE A 7 9.41 -37.94 6.94
C PHE A 7 7.95 -37.83 6.49
N LEU A 8 7.35 -38.91 5.98
CA LEU A 8 5.92 -38.93 5.66
C LEU A 8 5.06 -38.77 6.91
N SER A 9 5.43 -39.42 8.03
CA SER A 9 4.77 -39.23 9.33
C SER A 9 4.89 -37.80 9.83
N ALA A 10 6.07 -37.17 9.69
CA ALA A 10 6.27 -35.77 10.06
C ALA A 10 5.40 -34.83 9.22
N GLY A 11 5.30 -35.07 7.89
CA GLY A 11 4.43 -34.31 7.01
C GLY A 11 2.95 -34.46 7.37
N LEU A 12 2.50 -35.68 7.66
CA LEU A 12 1.12 -35.96 8.09
C LEU A 12 0.79 -35.25 9.41
N LEU A 13 1.69 -35.32 10.39
CA LEU A 13 1.55 -34.59 11.66
C LEU A 13 1.50 -33.07 11.43
N GLY A 14 2.28 -32.56 10.47
CA GLY A 14 2.24 -31.16 10.07
C GLY A 14 0.89 -30.75 9.48
N VAL A 15 0.28 -31.58 8.62
CA VAL A 15 -1.06 -31.33 8.07
C VAL A 15 -2.12 -31.35 9.18
N VAL A 16 -2.04 -32.29 10.12
CA VAL A 16 -2.96 -32.33 11.27
C VAL A 16 -2.83 -31.08 12.14
N ALA A 17 -1.60 -30.62 12.40
CA ALA A 17 -1.36 -29.39 13.14
C ALA A 17 -1.87 -28.14 12.39
N LEU A 18 -1.74 -28.10 11.06
CA LEU A 18 -2.30 -27.02 10.24
C LEU A 18 -3.82 -26.96 10.32
N LEU A 19 -4.50 -28.09 10.09
CA LEU A 19 -5.96 -28.15 10.13
C LEU A 19 -6.51 -27.88 11.54
N GLY A 20 -5.84 -28.42 12.56
CA GLY A 20 -6.17 -28.14 13.95
C GLY A 20 -5.95 -26.67 14.33
N GLY A 21 -4.88 -26.06 13.81
CA GLY A 21 -4.55 -24.66 14.06
C GLY A 21 -5.57 -23.73 13.43
N LEU A 22 -5.94 -24.00 12.17
CA LEU A 22 -6.98 -23.26 11.46
C LEU A 22 -8.34 -23.38 12.15
N ALA A 23 -8.72 -24.58 12.59
CA ALA A 23 -9.98 -24.82 13.29
C ALA A 23 -10.03 -24.12 14.66
N LEU A 24 -8.93 -24.17 15.41
CA LEU A 24 -8.80 -23.51 16.70
C LEU A 24 -8.83 -21.99 16.55
N ASP A 25 -8.12 -21.47 15.56
CA ASP A 25 -8.09 -20.05 15.23
C ASP A 25 -9.49 -19.54 14.84
N SER A 26 -10.15 -20.22 13.91
CA SER A 26 -11.53 -19.92 13.51
C SER A 26 -12.50 -19.93 14.70
N TYR A 27 -12.31 -20.86 15.64
CA TYR A 27 -13.12 -20.96 16.84
C TYR A 27 -12.87 -19.81 17.84
N LEU A 28 -11.61 -19.40 18.01
CA LEU A 28 -11.25 -18.28 18.87
C LEU A 28 -11.81 -16.97 18.32
N HIS A 29 -11.65 -16.73 17.01
CA HIS A 29 -12.26 -15.58 16.33
C HIS A 29 -13.79 -15.60 16.34
N ALA A 30 -14.42 -16.78 16.31
CA ALA A 30 -15.88 -16.90 16.47
C ALA A 30 -16.36 -16.57 17.89
N ARG A 31 -15.55 -16.85 18.92
CA ARG A 31 -15.87 -16.53 20.32
C ARG A 31 -15.59 -15.08 20.69
N ASP A 32 -14.51 -14.53 20.16
CA ASP A 32 -14.14 -13.12 20.34
C ASP A 32 -13.72 -12.52 18.99
N PRO A 33 -14.68 -11.91 18.26
CA PRO A 33 -14.41 -11.27 16.98
C PRO A 33 -13.38 -10.14 17.06
N THR A 34 -13.18 -9.56 18.26
CA THR A 34 -12.22 -8.47 18.46
C THR A 34 -10.76 -8.95 18.48
N LEU A 35 -10.51 -10.26 18.50
CA LEU A 35 -9.18 -10.83 18.30
C LEU A 35 -8.60 -10.45 16.93
N ALA A 36 -9.44 -10.33 15.89
CA ALA A 36 -9.01 -9.92 14.55
C ALA A 36 -8.41 -8.50 14.51
N HIS A 37 -8.68 -7.67 15.53
CA HIS A 37 -8.14 -6.31 15.61
C HIS A 37 -6.91 -6.21 16.52
N ARG A 38 -6.60 -7.27 17.29
CA ARG A 38 -5.53 -7.28 18.30
C ARG A 38 -4.40 -8.24 17.97
N GLU A 39 -4.65 -9.15 17.03
CA GLU A 39 -3.72 -10.21 16.66
C GLU A 39 -3.33 -10.07 15.19
N GLY A 40 -2.04 -10.27 14.89
CA GLY A 40 -1.56 -10.38 13.50
C GLY A 40 -1.37 -11.85 13.12
N ILE A 41 -1.21 -12.14 11.83
CA ILE A 41 -1.05 -13.51 11.28
C ILE A 41 -0.04 -14.42 12.00
N PHE A 42 0.94 -13.87 12.73
CA PHE A 42 1.95 -14.63 13.48
C PHE A 42 2.06 -14.27 14.98
N THR A 43 1.01 -13.73 15.60
CA THR A 43 1.03 -13.50 17.06
C THR A 43 1.12 -14.82 17.82
N LEU A 44 2.23 -15.01 18.54
CA LEU A 44 2.47 -16.21 19.37
C LEU A 44 1.54 -16.32 20.59
N GLY A 45 0.73 -15.28 20.86
CA GLY A 45 -0.29 -15.28 21.91
C GLY A 45 -1.53 -16.13 21.56
N ASN A 46 -1.80 -16.37 20.28
CA ASN A 46 -2.90 -17.20 19.82
C ASN A 46 -2.41 -18.64 19.59
N PRO A 47 -2.95 -19.64 20.32
CA PRO A 47 -2.51 -21.02 20.17
C PRO A 47 -2.81 -21.61 18.79
N GLY A 48 -3.79 -21.08 18.05
CA GLY A 48 -4.07 -21.42 16.66
C GLY A 48 -2.93 -21.02 15.72
N HIS A 49 -2.43 -19.78 15.82
CA HIS A 49 -1.28 -19.31 15.05
C HIS A 49 -0.01 -20.12 15.32
N VAL A 50 0.25 -20.45 16.58
CA VAL A 50 1.40 -21.27 16.96
C VAL A 50 1.30 -22.66 16.32
N LEU A 51 0.12 -23.28 16.35
CA LEU A 51 -0.09 -24.60 15.76
C LEU A 51 0.04 -24.58 14.23
N LEU A 52 -0.44 -23.50 13.59
CA LEU A 52 -0.25 -23.26 12.15
C LEU A 52 1.25 -23.17 11.80
N GLY A 53 2.03 -22.36 12.53
CA GLY A 53 3.47 -22.23 12.30
C GLY A 53 4.23 -23.55 12.47
N ILE A 54 3.93 -24.31 13.54
CA ILE A 54 4.50 -25.65 13.76
C ILE A 54 4.11 -26.60 12.61
N GLY A 55 2.86 -26.55 12.17
CA GLY A 55 2.35 -27.37 11.09
C GLY A 55 3.07 -27.13 9.76
N ILE A 56 3.28 -25.85 9.39
CA ILE A 56 4.07 -25.48 8.19
C ILE A 56 5.47 -26.07 8.27
N GLY A 57 6.16 -25.88 9.40
CA GLY A 57 7.52 -26.40 9.59
C GLY A 57 7.61 -27.92 9.41
N LEU A 58 6.66 -28.66 10.00
CA LEU A 58 6.58 -30.11 9.90
C LEU A 58 6.26 -30.61 8.48
N VAL A 59 5.37 -29.92 7.76
CA VAL A 59 5.08 -30.23 6.35
C VAL A 59 6.33 -30.02 5.49
N VAL A 60 7.03 -28.90 5.66
CA VAL A 60 8.27 -28.63 4.91
C VAL A 60 9.33 -29.70 5.18
N VAL A 61 9.59 -30.02 6.45
CA VAL A 61 10.54 -31.08 6.84
C VAL A 61 10.11 -32.44 6.28
N GLY A 62 8.82 -32.76 6.32
CA GLY A 62 8.29 -34.01 5.80
C GLY A 62 8.41 -34.14 4.29
N VAL A 63 8.02 -33.13 3.54
CA VAL A 63 8.08 -33.13 2.06
C VAL A 63 9.53 -33.14 1.58
N VAL A 64 10.37 -32.26 2.13
CA VAL A 64 11.80 -32.17 1.75
C VAL A 64 12.54 -33.46 2.12
N GLY A 65 12.34 -33.98 3.33
CA GLY A 65 12.97 -35.21 3.79
C GLY A 65 12.50 -36.45 3.02
N ALA A 66 11.20 -36.51 2.67
CA ALA A 66 10.67 -37.58 1.83
C ALA A 66 11.28 -37.52 0.42
N ALA A 67 11.29 -36.36 -0.22
CA ALA A 67 11.89 -36.16 -1.55
C ALA A 67 13.38 -36.53 -1.57
N TYR A 68 14.13 -36.18 -0.51
CA TYR A 68 15.55 -36.50 -0.40
C TYR A 68 15.83 -38.01 -0.24
N THR A 69 14.87 -38.76 0.32
CA THR A 69 15.04 -40.19 0.61
C THR A 69 14.40 -41.14 -0.40
N SER A 70 13.42 -40.70 -1.19
CA SER A 70 12.69 -41.54 -2.14
C SER A 70 13.10 -41.36 -3.60
N LEU A 71 13.62 -40.19 -3.99
CA LEU A 71 13.85 -39.88 -5.40
C LEU A 71 15.21 -40.42 -5.89
N PRO A 72 15.25 -41.25 -6.97
CA PRO A 72 16.48 -41.82 -7.52
C PRO A 72 17.23 -40.82 -8.42
N TYR A 73 17.27 -39.54 -8.05
CA TYR A 73 17.93 -38.49 -8.83
C TYR A 73 19.32 -38.15 -8.27
N GLY A 74 20.23 -37.76 -9.18
CA GLY A 74 21.56 -37.26 -8.83
C GLY A 74 21.51 -36.04 -7.91
N ILE A 75 22.57 -35.84 -7.11
CA ILE A 75 22.70 -34.82 -6.06
C ILE A 75 22.27 -33.40 -6.50
N TRP A 76 22.47 -33.05 -7.77
CA TRP A 76 22.13 -31.74 -8.34
C TRP A 76 20.63 -31.48 -8.45
N VAL A 77 19.82 -32.49 -8.81
CA VAL A 77 18.36 -32.36 -8.90
C VAL A 77 17.75 -32.22 -7.50
N ARG A 78 18.30 -32.94 -6.52
CA ARG A 78 17.88 -32.84 -5.10
C ARG A 78 18.14 -31.44 -4.53
N ARG A 79 19.26 -30.82 -4.89
CA ARG A 79 19.59 -29.43 -4.52
C ARG A 79 18.66 -28.42 -5.19
N GLY A 80 18.28 -28.64 -6.45
CA GLY A 80 17.32 -27.79 -7.17
C GLY A 80 15.93 -27.78 -6.54
N LEU A 81 15.40 -28.94 -6.16
CA LEU A 81 14.11 -29.03 -5.46
C LEU A 81 14.12 -28.35 -4.09
N LEU A 82 15.22 -28.50 -3.35
CA LEU A 82 15.43 -27.81 -2.08
C LEU A 82 15.44 -26.29 -2.24
N ALA A 83 16.18 -25.77 -3.23
CA ALA A 83 16.22 -24.34 -3.52
C ALA A 83 14.85 -23.80 -3.97
N GLY A 84 14.12 -24.56 -4.79
CA GLY A 84 12.76 -24.19 -5.23
C GLY A 84 11.75 -24.16 -4.08
N ALA A 85 11.80 -25.14 -3.17
CA ALA A 85 10.95 -25.15 -1.98
C ALA A 85 11.26 -23.99 -1.03
N LEU A 86 12.55 -23.68 -0.82
CA LEU A 86 12.97 -22.54 0.00
C LEU A 86 12.53 -21.20 -0.63
N ALA A 87 12.67 -21.05 -1.94
CA ALA A 87 12.22 -19.86 -2.66
C ALA A 87 10.70 -19.66 -2.55
N LEU A 88 9.91 -20.74 -2.67
CA LEU A 88 8.46 -20.68 -2.49
C LEU A 88 8.05 -20.28 -1.06
N ILE A 89 8.77 -20.77 -0.05
CA ILE A 89 8.54 -20.39 1.36
C ILE A 89 8.82 -18.90 1.57
N VAL A 90 9.95 -18.40 1.07
CA VAL A 90 10.31 -16.97 1.18
C VAL A 90 9.26 -16.09 0.49
N VAL A 91 8.91 -16.40 -0.75
CA VAL A 91 7.89 -15.66 -1.52
C VAL A 91 6.53 -15.70 -0.81
N SER A 92 6.14 -16.82 -0.21
CA SER A 92 4.89 -16.91 0.55
C SER A 92 4.91 -16.10 1.85
N GLY A 93 6.08 -15.96 2.49
CA GLY A 93 6.27 -15.12 3.66
C GLY A 93 6.14 -13.63 3.34
N ASP A 94 6.65 -13.20 2.19
CA ASP A 94 6.54 -11.82 1.71
C ASP A 94 5.08 -11.43 1.41
N ILE A 95 4.30 -12.36 0.83
CA ILE A 95 2.87 -12.16 0.55
C ILE A 95 2.05 -12.11 1.86
N ALA A 96 2.38 -12.96 2.84
CA ALA A 96 1.71 -12.96 4.15
C ALA A 96 2.04 -11.71 4.98
N GLY A 97 3.28 -11.22 4.90
CA GLY A 97 3.70 -9.96 5.52
C GLY A 97 2.93 -8.76 4.97
N TRP A 98 2.68 -8.75 3.66
CA TRP A 98 1.85 -7.75 2.99
C TRP A 98 0.37 -7.84 3.37
N ALA A 99 -0.19 -9.05 3.49
CA ALA A 99 -1.57 -9.23 3.96
C ALA A 99 -1.76 -8.75 5.41
N ALA A 100 -0.79 -9.03 6.29
CA ALA A 100 -0.81 -8.60 7.69
C ALA A 100 -0.61 -7.09 7.88
N SER A 101 -0.05 -6.36 6.90
CA SER A 101 -0.02 -4.90 6.93
C SER A 101 -1.37 -4.29 6.55
N VAL A 102 -2.10 -4.90 5.61
CA VAL A 102 -3.45 -4.44 5.20
C VAL A 102 -4.44 -4.52 6.37
N GLU A 103 -4.37 -5.56 7.19
CA GLU A 103 -5.29 -5.77 8.33
C GLU A 103 -5.02 -4.82 9.51
N ARG A 104 -3.76 -4.41 9.72
CA ARG A 104 -3.41 -3.40 10.75
C ARG A 104 -3.83 -1.98 10.38
N SER A 105 -3.84 -1.64 9.09
CA SER A 105 -4.35 -0.33 8.63
C SER A 105 -5.86 -0.20 8.90
N ALA A 106 -6.64 -1.28 8.80
CA ALA A 106 -8.07 -1.25 9.06
C ALA A 106 -8.45 -0.94 10.53
N SER A 107 -7.61 -1.29 11.51
CA SER A 107 -7.88 -1.05 12.94
C SER A 107 -7.31 0.27 13.47
N THR A 108 -6.28 0.84 12.83
CA THR A 108 -5.68 2.13 13.23
C THR A 108 -6.41 3.34 12.66
N SER A 109 -7.01 3.23 11.47
CA SER A 109 -7.83 4.32 10.88
C SER A 109 -9.08 4.68 11.72
N ALA A 110 -9.56 3.78 12.57
CA ALA A 110 -10.69 4.04 13.47
C ALA A 110 -10.32 4.88 14.72
N SER A 111 -9.03 5.01 15.04
CA SER A 111 -8.57 5.57 16.33
C SER A 111 -7.90 6.96 16.20
N ASN A 112 -7.40 7.32 15.01
CA ASN A 112 -6.64 8.56 14.79
C ASN A 112 -7.42 9.70 14.11
N ALA A 113 -8.73 9.58 13.93
CA ALA A 113 -9.57 10.60 13.31
C ALA A 113 -9.76 11.90 14.14
N THR A 114 -8.97 12.13 15.20
CA THR A 114 -9.10 13.29 16.10
C THR A 114 -7.89 14.22 16.16
N ALA A 115 -6.88 14.09 15.27
CA ALA A 115 -5.80 15.07 15.20
C ALA A 115 -5.37 15.41 13.75
N ALA A 116 -5.75 16.62 13.34
CA ALA A 116 -5.15 17.49 12.32
C ALA A 116 -5.43 17.26 10.81
N HIS A 117 -5.88 18.38 10.21
CA HIS A 117 -6.07 18.74 8.79
C HIS A 117 -7.37 18.27 8.09
N ASN A 118 -8.32 19.21 8.02
CA ASN A 118 -9.64 19.08 7.41
C ASN A 118 -9.56 18.67 5.93
N HIS A 119 -10.01 17.44 5.65
CA HIS A 119 -10.44 17.01 4.32
C HIS A 119 -11.95 17.19 4.23
N ASP A 120 -12.42 17.92 3.20
CA ASP A 120 -13.85 18.04 2.91
C ASP A 120 -14.37 16.66 2.50
N THR A 121 -15.16 16.06 3.39
CA THR A 121 -15.71 14.72 3.28
C THR A 121 -16.76 14.68 2.17
N SER A 122 -16.34 14.59 0.90
CA SER A 122 -17.24 14.08 -0.14
C SER A 122 -17.33 12.57 -0.03
N THR A 123 -18.24 12.11 0.83
CA THR A 123 -18.79 10.75 0.85
C THR A 123 -17.76 9.61 0.83
N THR A 124 -17.20 9.37 2.01
CA THR A 124 -16.62 8.09 2.46
C THR A 124 -17.69 6.97 2.47
N ALA A 125 -18.36 6.71 1.34
CA ALA A 125 -19.34 5.63 1.21
C ALA A 125 -18.66 4.23 1.12
N GLY A 126 -17.33 4.17 1.07
CA GLY A 126 -16.57 2.93 0.99
C GLY A 126 -16.10 2.36 2.34
N ALA A 127 -15.75 3.20 3.32
CA ALA A 127 -14.93 2.78 4.47
C ALA A 127 -15.66 1.96 5.56
N THR A 128 -16.94 1.62 5.39
CA THR A 128 -17.72 0.93 6.43
C THR A 128 -17.80 -0.58 6.24
N ARG A 129 -17.20 -1.12 5.17
CA ARG A 129 -17.20 -2.57 4.91
C ARG A 129 -15.81 -3.07 4.52
N PRO A 130 -15.50 -4.35 4.79
CA PRO A 130 -14.32 -4.98 4.22
C PRO A 130 -14.39 -5.02 2.67
N PRO A 131 -13.24 -4.99 1.97
CA PRO A 131 -13.20 -5.19 0.53
C PRO A 131 -13.63 -6.60 0.15
N THR A 132 -14.28 -6.73 -1.00
CA THR A 132 -14.52 -8.04 -1.62
C THR A 132 -13.22 -8.61 -2.19
N ALA A 133 -13.19 -9.91 -2.48
CA ALA A 133 -12.02 -10.54 -3.12
C ALA A 133 -11.69 -9.92 -4.50
N ALA A 134 -12.71 -9.56 -5.28
CA ALA A 134 -12.53 -8.91 -6.57
C ALA A 134 -11.93 -7.50 -6.44
N GLU A 135 -12.38 -6.73 -5.44
CA GLU A 135 -11.84 -5.40 -5.13
C GLU A 135 -10.40 -5.47 -4.63
N LEU A 136 -10.09 -6.41 -3.74
CA LEU A 136 -8.72 -6.64 -3.30
C LEU A 136 -7.82 -7.02 -4.47
N GLN A 137 -8.27 -7.93 -5.35
CA GLN A 137 -7.53 -8.33 -6.54
C GLN A 137 -7.30 -7.14 -7.49
N ALA A 138 -8.32 -6.32 -7.72
CA ALA A 138 -8.22 -5.15 -8.60
C ALA A 138 -7.30 -4.07 -8.03
N ALA A 139 -7.40 -3.76 -6.73
CA ALA A 139 -6.50 -2.84 -6.05
C ALA A 139 -5.05 -3.33 -6.09
N THR A 140 -4.84 -4.63 -5.82
CA THR A 140 -3.50 -5.24 -5.90
C THR A 140 -2.93 -5.16 -7.30
N LYS A 141 -3.74 -5.47 -8.31
CA LYS A 141 -3.34 -5.37 -9.72
C LYS A 141 -2.95 -3.94 -10.09
N LEU A 142 -3.79 -2.95 -9.74
CA LEU A 142 -3.49 -1.55 -9.99
C LEU A 142 -2.15 -1.15 -9.35
N TYR A 143 -1.94 -1.50 -8.08
CA TYR A 143 -0.70 -1.22 -7.37
C TYR A 143 0.53 -1.80 -8.08
N VAL A 144 0.49 -3.11 -8.36
CA VAL A 144 1.62 -3.83 -8.97
C VAL A 144 1.93 -3.29 -10.36
N ASP A 145 0.90 -3.10 -11.19
CA ASP A 145 1.08 -2.60 -12.56
C ASP A 145 1.59 -1.16 -12.55
N THR A 146 1.06 -0.30 -11.67
CA THR A 146 1.55 1.08 -11.49
C THR A 146 3.02 1.08 -11.12
N LYS A 147 3.39 0.34 -10.07
CA LYS A 147 4.77 0.25 -9.58
C LYS A 147 5.73 -0.22 -10.67
N ALA A 148 5.35 -1.25 -11.43
CA ALA A 148 6.16 -1.75 -12.53
C ALA A 148 6.31 -0.72 -13.65
N ALA A 149 5.21 -0.04 -14.03
CA ALA A 149 5.23 0.92 -15.12
C ALA A 149 6.03 2.18 -14.78
N VAL A 150 5.86 2.73 -13.57
CA VAL A 150 6.54 3.99 -13.17
C VAL A 150 8.00 3.79 -12.76
N ALA A 151 8.48 2.55 -12.62
CA ALA A 151 9.89 2.27 -12.31
C ALA A 151 10.87 2.91 -13.31
N ARG A 152 10.46 3.09 -14.58
CA ARG A 152 11.23 3.80 -15.61
C ARG A 152 11.51 5.27 -15.27
N TYR A 153 10.75 5.84 -14.34
CA TYR A 153 10.86 7.21 -13.87
C TYR A 153 11.55 7.32 -12.50
N ALA A 154 12.26 6.29 -12.05
CA ALA A 154 12.99 6.36 -10.78
C ALA A 154 13.91 7.60 -10.71
N GLY A 155 14.58 7.94 -11.82
CA GLY A 155 15.28 9.21 -11.99
C GLY A 155 14.36 10.28 -12.57
N LEU A 156 14.38 11.48 -11.97
CA LEU A 156 13.55 12.59 -12.43
C LEU A 156 13.81 12.96 -13.90
N GLU A 157 15.06 12.85 -14.37
CA GLU A 157 15.40 13.18 -15.76
C GLU A 157 14.56 12.38 -16.77
N ALA A 158 14.26 11.12 -16.48
CA ALA A 158 13.41 10.29 -17.33
C ALA A 158 11.96 10.78 -17.35
N ALA A 159 11.44 11.27 -16.22
CA ALA A 159 10.11 11.86 -16.16
C ALA A 159 10.06 13.19 -16.95
N LEU A 160 11.05 14.06 -16.77
CA LEU A 160 11.15 15.32 -17.52
C LEU A 160 11.24 15.06 -19.02
N ALA A 161 12.04 14.08 -19.45
CA ALA A 161 12.15 13.67 -20.84
C ALA A 161 10.84 13.12 -21.42
N ALA A 162 10.00 12.51 -20.57
CA ALA A 162 8.66 12.04 -20.93
C ALA A 162 7.58 13.13 -20.88
N GLY A 163 7.94 14.39 -20.60
CA GLY A 163 7.02 15.53 -20.63
C GLY A 163 6.31 15.82 -19.29
N TYR A 164 6.77 15.21 -18.19
CA TYR A 164 6.30 15.60 -16.86
C TYR A 164 6.89 16.95 -16.45
N VAL A 165 6.09 17.81 -15.83
CA VAL A 165 6.46 19.14 -15.35
C VAL A 165 6.04 19.32 -13.89
N PRO A 166 6.79 20.08 -13.07
CA PRO A 166 6.46 20.23 -11.66
C PRO A 166 5.15 21.01 -11.47
N MET A 167 4.32 20.54 -10.54
CA MET A 167 3.07 21.19 -10.11
C MET A 167 3.30 22.15 -8.93
N GLU A 168 4.37 21.96 -8.17
CA GLU A 168 4.83 22.82 -7.08
C GLU A 168 6.23 23.38 -7.37
N PRO A 169 6.72 24.40 -6.62
CA PRO A 169 8.12 24.78 -6.68
C PRO A 169 9.04 23.56 -6.45
N PRO A 170 10.00 23.26 -7.35
CA PRO A 170 10.68 21.96 -7.37
C PRO A 170 11.65 21.72 -6.20
N ASN A 171 11.83 22.71 -5.34
CA ASN A 171 12.72 22.71 -4.18
C ASN A 171 11.99 22.44 -2.84
N ILE A 172 10.68 22.21 -2.85
CA ILE A 172 9.97 21.77 -1.64
C ILE A 172 10.17 20.27 -1.39
N GLU A 173 9.77 19.78 -0.23
CA GLU A 173 10.07 18.42 0.20
C GLU A 173 9.39 17.33 -0.65
N ILE A 174 8.09 17.46 -0.92
CA ILE A 174 7.35 16.56 -1.80
C ILE A 174 6.88 17.35 -3.01
N VAL A 175 7.22 16.88 -4.21
CA VAL A 175 6.86 17.55 -5.46
C VAL A 175 6.13 16.56 -6.37
N HIS A 176 4.96 16.97 -6.84
CA HIS A 176 4.21 16.31 -7.89
C HIS A 176 4.71 16.81 -9.24
N TYR A 177 5.09 15.88 -10.11
CA TYR A 177 5.37 16.16 -11.50
C TYR A 177 4.22 15.60 -12.32
N VAL A 178 3.47 16.48 -12.98
CA VAL A 178 2.27 16.14 -13.76
C VAL A 178 2.60 16.08 -15.24
N ASN A 179 1.92 15.20 -15.99
CA ASN A 179 2.02 15.19 -17.45
C ASN A 179 0.77 15.84 -18.06
N PRO A 180 0.85 17.06 -18.63
CA PRO A 180 -0.32 17.77 -19.14
C PRO A 180 -1.08 17.00 -20.23
N SER A 181 -0.39 16.16 -21.01
CA SER A 181 -1.03 15.36 -22.06
C SER A 181 -1.93 14.26 -21.48
N TYR A 182 -1.57 13.70 -20.33
CA TYR A 182 -2.36 12.65 -19.65
C TYR A 182 -3.46 13.24 -18.78
N MET A 183 -3.33 14.49 -18.34
CA MET A 183 -4.33 15.19 -17.52
C MET A 183 -5.66 15.43 -18.24
N VAL A 184 -5.63 15.53 -19.57
CA VAL A 184 -6.82 15.76 -20.41
C VAL A 184 -7.31 14.50 -21.11
N ALA A 185 -6.57 13.41 -20.99
CA ALA A 185 -6.90 12.14 -21.62
C ALA A 185 -7.98 11.40 -20.79
N ALA A 186 -8.77 10.57 -21.47
CA ALA A 186 -9.90 9.87 -20.86
C ALA A 186 -9.53 8.49 -20.27
N ASP A 187 -8.28 8.06 -20.44
CA ASP A 187 -7.71 6.80 -19.94
C ASP A 187 -7.37 6.90 -18.45
N VAL A 188 -8.42 6.85 -17.64
CA VAL A 188 -8.31 6.81 -16.18
C VAL A 188 -7.82 5.43 -15.72
N LEU A 189 -6.89 5.41 -14.77
CA LEU A 189 -6.25 4.19 -14.21
C LEU A 189 -5.41 3.38 -15.22
N ASP A 190 -4.78 4.01 -16.21
CA ASP A 190 -3.76 3.36 -17.05
C ASP A 190 -2.35 3.50 -16.43
N PRO A 191 -1.71 2.41 -15.95
CA PRO A 191 -0.33 2.43 -15.45
C PRO A 191 0.72 2.97 -16.42
N HIS A 192 0.47 2.93 -17.73
CA HIS A 192 1.41 3.45 -18.72
C HIS A 192 1.25 4.96 -18.96
N HIS A 193 0.10 5.55 -18.57
CA HIS A 193 -0.24 6.96 -18.72
C HIS A 193 -0.65 7.61 -17.38
N VAL A 194 0.21 7.51 -16.36
CA VAL A 194 -0.08 8.06 -15.03
C VAL A 194 0.03 9.59 -15.04
N GLN A 195 -1.01 10.27 -14.56
CA GLN A 195 -1.14 11.73 -14.60
C GLN A 195 -0.08 12.46 -13.77
N SER A 196 0.32 11.91 -12.63
CA SER A 196 1.28 12.54 -11.71
C SER A 196 2.26 11.55 -11.10
N LEU A 197 3.53 11.96 -10.99
CA LEU A 197 4.61 11.25 -10.29
C LEU A 197 5.02 12.05 -9.07
N ILE A 198 5.22 11.38 -7.94
CA ILE A 198 5.48 12.04 -6.65
C ILE A 198 6.91 11.76 -6.23
N TYR A 199 7.69 12.83 -6.07
CA TYR A 199 9.08 12.74 -5.65
C TYR A 199 9.29 13.37 -4.29
N TYR A 200 10.10 12.70 -3.46
CA TYR A 200 10.61 13.21 -2.20
C TYR A 200 12.04 13.74 -2.38
N ASN A 201 12.28 14.97 -1.92
CA ASN A 201 13.59 15.62 -1.90
C ASN A 201 14.30 15.36 -0.57
N GLY A 202 14.80 14.14 -0.40
CA GLY A 202 15.53 13.74 0.79
C GLY A 202 16.97 14.22 0.84
N LYS A 203 17.59 14.09 2.01
CA LYS A 203 19.02 14.43 2.26
C LYS A 203 19.99 13.66 1.34
N HIS A 204 19.60 12.46 0.91
CA HIS A 204 20.40 11.58 0.05
C HIS A 204 20.08 11.72 -1.44
N GLY A 205 19.24 12.69 -1.79
CA GLY A 205 18.78 12.93 -3.15
C GLY A 205 17.28 12.73 -3.31
N ARG A 206 16.85 12.93 -4.56
CA ARG A 206 15.45 12.84 -4.96
C ARG A 206 15.05 11.39 -5.20
N THR A 207 13.93 10.97 -4.62
CA THR A 207 13.42 9.59 -4.73
C THR A 207 11.98 9.60 -5.23
N LEU A 208 11.63 8.74 -6.19
CA LEU A 208 10.24 8.51 -6.59
C LEU A 208 9.54 7.72 -5.48
N ILE A 209 8.55 8.34 -4.82
CA ILE A 209 7.85 7.76 -3.66
C ILE A 209 6.40 7.39 -3.95
N GLY A 210 5.84 7.89 -5.05
CA GLY A 210 4.43 7.68 -5.37
C GLY A 210 4.10 7.99 -6.81
N ALA A 211 2.90 7.59 -7.20
CA ALA A 211 2.24 8.01 -8.41
C ALA A 211 0.80 8.38 -8.08
N MET A 212 0.15 9.19 -8.91
CA MET A 212 -1.21 9.64 -8.67
C MET A 212 -1.99 9.72 -9.96
N TYR A 213 -3.15 9.07 -9.96
CA TYR A 213 -4.15 9.17 -11.00
C TYR A 213 -5.06 10.35 -10.72
N ILE A 214 -5.39 11.12 -11.74
CA ILE A 214 -6.22 12.32 -11.61
C ILE A 214 -7.33 12.26 -12.64
N MET A 215 -8.56 12.53 -12.20
CA MET A 215 -9.71 12.57 -13.09
C MET A 215 -9.59 13.71 -14.11
N PRO A 216 -10.00 13.51 -15.38
CA PRO A 216 -9.83 14.50 -16.44
C PRO A 216 -10.61 15.81 -16.21
N SER A 217 -11.57 15.80 -15.30
CA SER A 217 -12.44 16.95 -15.01
C SER A 217 -12.97 16.89 -13.58
N ARG A 218 -13.27 18.07 -13.04
CA ARG A 218 -13.87 18.25 -11.72
C ARG A 218 -15.30 17.76 -11.69
N GLY A 219 -15.72 17.23 -10.55
CA GLY A 219 -17.06 16.67 -10.37
C GLY A 219 -17.28 15.31 -11.05
N MET A 220 -16.23 14.70 -11.60
CA MET A 220 -16.27 13.29 -12.02
C MET A 220 -15.73 12.42 -10.90
N ASP A 221 -16.49 11.39 -10.55
CA ASP A 221 -16.09 10.40 -9.57
C ASP A 221 -15.11 9.40 -10.19
N GLY A 222 -14.08 9.08 -9.42
CA GLY A 222 -13.11 8.06 -9.80
C GLY A 222 -13.69 6.64 -9.77
N PRO A 223 -13.22 5.73 -10.64
CA PRO A 223 -13.64 4.33 -10.59
C PRO A 223 -13.27 3.66 -9.27
N GLN A 224 -14.26 3.09 -8.58
CA GLN A 224 -14.08 2.45 -7.28
C GLN A 224 -13.62 0.98 -7.40
N ILE A 225 -12.59 0.71 -8.20
CA ILE A 225 -12.17 -0.67 -8.53
C ILE A 225 -11.73 -1.49 -7.32
N GLY A 226 -11.20 -0.82 -6.29
CA GLY A 226 -10.73 -1.44 -5.06
C GLY A 226 -11.71 -1.32 -3.89
N GLY A 227 -12.94 -0.85 -4.14
CA GLY A 227 -13.91 -0.62 -3.06
C GLY A 227 -13.31 0.26 -1.95
N PRO A 228 -13.39 -0.11 -0.67
CA PRO A 228 -12.81 0.68 0.42
C PRO A 228 -11.31 0.95 0.31
N LEU A 229 -10.56 0.19 -0.51
CA LEU A 229 -9.10 0.30 -0.59
C LEU A 229 -8.61 1.46 -1.45
N THR A 230 -9.35 1.84 -2.50
CA THR A 230 -8.91 2.89 -3.45
C THR A 230 -9.52 4.24 -3.08
N VAL A 231 -8.82 5.04 -2.27
CA VAL A 231 -9.39 6.29 -1.71
C VAL A 231 -9.23 7.47 -2.68
N TRP A 232 -10.23 7.63 -3.55
CA TRP A 232 -10.38 8.86 -4.33
C TRP A 232 -10.75 10.03 -3.42
N HIS A 233 -10.08 11.16 -3.59
CA HIS A 233 -10.34 12.39 -2.85
C HIS A 233 -10.04 13.61 -3.70
N GLN A 234 -10.40 14.79 -3.22
CA GLN A 234 -10.11 16.06 -3.86
C GLN A 234 -9.65 17.08 -2.82
N HIS A 235 -8.90 18.08 -3.26
CA HIS A 235 -8.53 19.21 -2.42
C HIS A 235 -9.37 20.42 -2.79
N SER A 236 -9.90 21.13 -1.78
CA SER A 236 -10.65 22.38 -1.92
C SER A 236 -9.89 23.58 -1.32
N ASN A 237 -8.64 23.37 -0.91
CA ASN A 237 -7.84 24.34 -0.19
C ASN A 237 -6.52 24.69 -0.88
N ILE A 238 -6.31 24.34 -2.16
CA ILE A 238 -5.06 24.62 -2.87
C ILE A 238 -5.17 25.92 -3.67
N CYS A 239 -4.20 26.81 -3.48
CA CYS A 239 -4.03 28.02 -4.24
C CYS A 239 -3.12 27.78 -5.44
N PHE A 240 -3.63 28.01 -6.65
CA PHE A 240 -2.87 27.92 -7.89
C PHE A 240 -2.55 29.32 -8.41
N ASP A 241 -1.30 29.55 -8.80
CA ASP A 241 -0.89 30.76 -9.50
C ASP A 241 -1.70 30.90 -10.81
N ASN A 242 -2.27 32.09 -11.05
CA ASN A 242 -3.20 32.29 -12.15
C ASN A 242 -2.52 32.30 -13.53
N THR A 243 -1.20 32.47 -13.59
CA THR A 243 -0.44 32.55 -14.84
C THR A 243 0.16 31.20 -15.21
N THR A 244 0.78 30.54 -14.23
CA THR A 244 1.57 29.33 -14.41
C THR A 244 0.81 28.06 -14.07
N GLY A 245 -0.25 28.14 -13.27
CA GLY A 245 -0.98 26.97 -12.77
C GLY A 245 -0.27 26.18 -11.67
N ILE A 246 0.90 26.64 -11.21
CA ILE A 246 1.66 26.03 -10.11
C ILE A 246 0.89 26.19 -8.80
N ALA A 247 0.84 25.14 -7.97
CA ALA A 247 0.35 25.20 -6.61
C ALA A 247 1.35 25.96 -5.73
N VAL A 248 0.91 27.07 -5.15
CA VAL A 248 1.78 28.02 -4.43
C VAL A 248 1.48 28.14 -2.94
N ALA A 249 0.30 27.70 -2.49
CA ALA A 249 -0.08 27.73 -1.08
C ALA A 249 -1.30 26.83 -0.79
N PHE A 250 -1.54 26.59 0.50
CA PHE A 250 -2.80 26.04 1.00
C PHE A 250 -3.57 27.11 1.80
N VAL A 251 -4.88 27.15 1.63
CA VAL A 251 -5.82 27.93 2.42
C VAL A 251 -5.98 27.24 3.78
N HIS A 252 -5.64 27.94 4.86
CA HIS A 252 -5.81 27.42 6.22
C HIS A 252 -7.19 27.81 6.76
N SER A 253 -7.93 26.85 7.33
CA SER A 253 -9.09 27.13 8.18
C SER A 253 -8.57 27.66 9.52
N GLY A 254 -8.73 28.96 9.75
CA GLY A 254 -8.20 29.61 10.94
C GLY A 254 -8.89 29.13 12.21
N GLU A 255 -8.12 28.47 13.09
CA GLU A 255 -8.44 28.41 14.54
C GLU A 255 -7.43 29.23 15.37
N ASP A 256 -6.41 29.81 14.73
CA ASP A 256 -5.55 30.83 15.35
C ASP A 256 -6.15 32.22 15.14
N PHE A 257 -6.68 32.79 16.22
CA PHE A 257 -7.34 34.11 16.29
C PHE A 257 -6.46 35.32 15.88
N ASP A 258 -5.21 35.10 15.47
CA ASP A 258 -4.26 36.16 15.06
C ASP A 258 -3.72 36.01 13.61
N THR A 259 -4.17 35.01 12.84
CA THR A 259 -3.79 34.89 11.42
C THR A 259 -5.00 35.09 10.52
N LYS A 260 -4.88 35.94 9.51
CA LYS A 260 -5.97 36.23 8.55
C LYS A 260 -6.52 34.92 8.01
N ALA A 261 -7.79 34.65 8.27
CA ALA A 261 -8.50 33.55 7.67
C ALA A 261 -8.28 33.51 6.14
N GLY A 262 -7.82 32.36 5.67
CA GLY A 262 -8.25 31.70 4.44
C GLY A 262 -8.36 32.54 3.16
N SER A 263 -7.30 33.18 2.68
CA SER A 263 -7.26 33.70 1.30
C SER A 263 -5.94 33.41 0.60
N CYS A 264 -6.01 33.13 -0.70
CA CYS A 264 -4.84 32.83 -1.51
C CYS A 264 -3.93 34.05 -1.70
N PRO A 265 -2.60 33.84 -1.82
CA PRO A 265 -1.67 34.91 -2.17
C PRO A 265 -2.11 35.71 -3.40
N ARG A 266 -1.79 37.01 -3.43
CA ARG A 266 -2.13 37.87 -4.58
C ARG A 266 -1.57 37.26 -5.87
N GLY A 267 -2.42 37.15 -6.90
CA GLY A 267 -2.04 36.50 -8.17
C GLY A 267 -2.35 35.01 -8.24
N SER A 268 -2.87 34.41 -7.18
CA SER A 268 -3.31 33.02 -7.15
C SER A 268 -4.79 32.89 -6.78
N THR A 269 -5.39 31.73 -7.03
CA THR A 269 -6.81 31.47 -6.76
C THR A 269 -7.02 30.06 -6.23
N ASN A 270 -7.90 29.94 -5.23
CA ASN A 270 -8.29 28.65 -4.69
C ASN A 270 -9.18 27.93 -5.70
N LYS A 271 -8.82 26.70 -6.05
CA LYS A 271 -9.61 25.86 -6.95
C LYS A 271 -9.72 24.47 -6.37
N THR A 272 -10.94 23.92 -6.36
CA THR A 272 -11.11 22.49 -6.11
C THR A 272 -10.42 21.70 -7.21
N THR A 273 -9.67 20.66 -6.85
CA THR A 273 -9.03 19.75 -7.80
C THR A 273 -10.03 18.74 -8.35
N PRO A 274 -9.78 18.10 -9.50
CA PRO A 274 -10.43 16.83 -9.82
C PRO A 274 -10.16 15.80 -8.72
N GLN A 275 -10.96 14.74 -8.68
CA GLN A 275 -10.64 13.61 -7.81
C GLN A 275 -9.32 12.97 -8.20
N MET A 276 -8.57 12.52 -7.21
CA MET A 276 -7.26 11.90 -7.36
C MET A 276 -7.14 10.66 -6.48
N LEU A 277 -6.38 9.67 -6.98
CA LEU A 277 -6.06 8.44 -6.29
C LEU A 277 -4.54 8.31 -6.23
N HIS A 278 -4.01 8.27 -5.01
CA HIS A 278 -2.58 8.06 -4.78
C HIS A 278 -2.24 6.58 -4.85
N VAL A 279 -1.02 6.28 -5.29
CA VAL A 279 -0.37 4.96 -5.25
C VAL A 279 1.03 5.13 -4.69
N TRP A 280 1.23 4.81 -3.42
CA TRP A 280 2.50 4.98 -2.71
C TRP A 280 3.46 3.82 -2.98
N LEU A 281 4.63 4.10 -3.54
CA LEU A 281 5.64 3.09 -3.87
C LEU A 281 6.49 2.68 -2.66
N ILE A 282 6.47 3.51 -1.62
CA ILE A 282 7.03 3.26 -0.29
C ILE A 282 5.91 2.85 0.68
N ASP A 283 6.30 2.27 1.81
CA ASP A 283 5.35 1.86 2.85
C ASP A 283 4.63 3.08 3.42
N ASN A 284 3.30 3.05 3.41
CA ASN A 284 2.46 4.04 4.03
C ASN A 284 1.61 3.34 5.12
N PRO A 285 1.63 3.78 6.39
CA PRO A 285 0.88 3.18 7.49
C PRO A 285 -0.62 3.03 7.21
N ASP A 286 -1.21 4.00 6.51
CA ASP A 286 -2.63 4.01 6.13
C ASP A 286 -2.90 3.21 4.84
N GLY A 287 -1.85 2.62 4.25
CA GLY A 287 -1.92 1.73 3.11
C GLY A 287 -1.48 2.39 1.79
N PRO A 288 -1.29 1.58 0.73
CA PRO A 288 -0.70 2.02 -0.53
C PRO A 288 -1.54 3.03 -1.31
N PHE A 289 -2.81 3.22 -0.95
CA PHE A 289 -3.75 4.14 -1.60
C PHE A 289 -4.25 5.25 -0.66
N ALA A 290 -3.61 5.45 0.49
CA ALA A 290 -3.96 6.51 1.43
C ALA A 290 -3.89 7.88 0.77
N SER A 291 -4.77 8.80 1.18
CA SER A 291 -4.83 10.16 0.61
C SER A 291 -3.63 11.03 0.94
N THR A 292 -2.90 10.67 2.00
CA THR A 292 -1.76 11.42 2.52
C THR A 292 -0.59 10.48 2.76
N MET A 293 0.62 11.01 2.71
CA MET A 293 1.82 10.33 3.21
C MET A 293 2.06 10.76 4.66
N ASP A 294 2.31 9.80 5.55
CA ASP A 294 2.72 10.09 6.92
C ASP A 294 4.14 10.72 6.92
N PRO A 295 4.33 11.92 7.50
CA PRO A 295 5.63 12.57 7.61
C PRO A 295 6.70 11.71 8.29
N ASP A 296 6.30 10.86 9.25
CA ASP A 296 7.23 10.04 10.03
C ASP A 296 7.90 8.96 9.17
N VAL A 297 7.22 8.49 8.11
CA VAL A 297 7.74 7.52 7.13
C VAL A 297 8.89 8.10 6.32
N LEU A 298 8.81 9.39 6.02
CA LEU A 298 9.85 10.11 5.27
C LEU A 298 10.98 10.60 6.18
N GLY A 299 10.89 10.36 7.49
CA GLY A 299 11.86 10.82 8.49
C GLY A 299 11.83 12.34 8.68
N THR A 300 10.69 12.99 8.42
CA THR A 300 10.57 14.46 8.32
C THR A 300 10.04 15.12 9.58
N ALA A 301 10.06 14.41 10.72
CA ALA A 301 9.92 15.00 12.03
C ALA A 301 11.04 16.05 12.23
N SER A 302 10.77 17.28 11.77
CA SER A 302 11.41 18.46 12.29
C SER A 302 11.08 18.46 13.77
N ALA A 303 12.13 18.46 14.61
CA ALA A 303 11.97 18.65 16.04
C ALA A 303 11.13 19.90 16.25
N VAL A 304 9.94 19.72 16.82
CA VAL A 304 9.15 20.83 17.36
C VAL A 304 10.07 21.55 18.33
N SER A 305 10.47 22.77 17.96
CA SER A 305 11.09 23.74 18.85
C SER A 305 10.00 24.68 19.30
#